data_AF-A0A151R8N2-F1
#
_entry.id   AF-A0A151R8N2-F1
#
_cell.length_a   1.000
_cell.length_b   1.000
_cell.length_c   1.000
_cell.angle_alpha   90.00
_cell.angle_beta   90.00
_cell.angle_gamma   90.00
#
_symmetry.space_group_name_H-M   'P 1'
#
loop_
_entity.id
_entity.type
_entity.pdbx_description
1 polymer ?
#
loop_
_entity_poly.entity_id
_entity_poly.type
_entity_poly.pdbx_seq_one_letter_code
_entity_poly.pdbx_strand_id
1 'polypeptide(L)'
;MTTQAKTGIVKPRLQPTLSLTHFEPKSTKQALASDTWLAAMQREYDALLANGTWTLVSLPSHRTAIGCKWVFRIKENPDGTVHKHKARLVAKGFHQQFGFDYTETFSPVVKPVTIRLILTLALTHHWSIQ
;
A
#
# COMPACT_ATOMS: atom_id res chain seq x y z
N MET A 1 9.34 -8.10 -16.54
CA MET A 1 9.67 -7.89 -15.11
C MET A 1 10.99 -8.57 -14.80
N THR A 2 12.07 -7.80 -14.68
CA THR A 2 13.33 -8.25 -14.10
C THR A 2 13.29 -7.86 -12.63
N THR A 3 13.08 -8.84 -11.76
CA THR A 3 13.21 -8.64 -10.31
C THR A 3 14.70 -8.49 -9.97
N GLN A 4 15.04 -7.86 -8.85
CA GLN A 4 16.44 -7.71 -8.41
C GLN A 4 17.18 -9.07 -8.30
N ALA A 5 16.43 -10.15 -8.07
CA ALA A 5 16.93 -11.52 -8.12
C ALA A 5 17.43 -11.94 -9.53
N LYS A 6 16.81 -11.44 -10.61
CA LYS A 6 17.22 -11.73 -11.99
C LYS A 6 18.46 -10.94 -12.44
N THR A 7 18.85 -9.88 -11.73
CA THR A 7 20.04 -9.05 -12.03
C THR A 7 21.23 -9.36 -11.12
N GLY A 8 21.21 -10.50 -10.40
CA GLY A 8 22.32 -10.93 -9.53
C GLY A 8 22.51 -10.09 -8.26
N ILE A 9 21.63 -9.12 -8.00
CA ILE A 9 21.67 -8.31 -6.77
C ILE A 9 20.93 -9.10 -5.68
N VAL A 10 21.65 -10.05 -5.09
CA VAL A 10 21.20 -10.78 -3.91
C VAL A 10 21.88 -10.14 -2.71
N LYS A 11 21.13 -9.38 -1.91
CA LYS A 11 21.56 -9.05 -0.54
C LYS A 11 20.95 -10.11 0.37
N PRO A 12 21.66 -11.22 0.66
CA PRO A 12 21.12 -12.23 1.57
C PRO A 12 20.91 -11.59 2.93
N ARG A 13 19.76 -11.86 3.54
CA ARG A 13 19.56 -11.54 4.96
C ARG A 13 20.53 -12.43 5.73
N LEU A 14 21.58 -11.85 6.30
CA LEU A 14 22.62 -12.57 7.05
C LEU A 14 22.05 -13.30 8.27
N GLN A 15 20.90 -12.84 8.77
CA GLN A 15 20.11 -13.51 9.79
C GLN A 15 18.64 -13.54 9.32
N PRO A 16 18.09 -14.70 8.94
CA PRO A 16 16.66 -14.82 8.70
C PRO A 16 15.98 -14.78 10.06
N THR A 17 15.66 -13.59 10.57
CA THR A 17 14.79 -13.46 11.75
C THR A 17 13.44 -14.03 11.35
N LEU A 18 13.15 -15.26 11.81
CA LEU A 18 11.79 -15.74 11.90
C LEU A 18 11.01 -14.64 12.63
N SER A 19 9.85 -14.26 12.10
CA SER A 19 8.97 -13.16 12.54
C SER A 19 8.37 -13.39 13.93
N LEU A 20 9.20 -13.74 14.92
CA LEU A 20 8.82 -14.27 16.24
C LEU A 20 9.06 -13.25 17.37
N THR A 21 9.84 -12.18 17.15
CA THR A 21 10.21 -11.25 18.22
C THR A 21 9.22 -10.09 18.39
N HIS A 22 8.48 -9.72 17.34
CA HIS A 22 7.63 -8.53 17.35
C HIS A 22 6.13 -8.88 17.27
N PHE A 23 5.33 -8.27 18.16
CA PHE A 23 3.89 -8.50 18.21
C PHE A 23 3.15 -7.63 17.18
N GLU A 24 2.56 -8.27 16.18
CA GLU A 24 1.63 -7.62 15.24
C GLU A 24 0.18 -7.81 15.71
N PRO A 25 -0.58 -6.73 15.94
CA PRO A 25 -1.96 -6.83 16.38
C PRO A 25 -2.81 -7.47 15.29
N LYS A 26 -3.63 -8.45 15.67
CA LYS A 26 -4.54 -9.15 14.74
C LYS A 26 -5.92 -8.50 14.66
N SER A 27 -6.23 -7.64 15.63
CA SER A 27 -7.51 -6.96 15.77
C SER A 27 -7.29 -5.47 16.02
N THR A 28 -8.24 -4.65 15.56
CA THR A 28 -8.27 -3.21 15.81
C THR A 28 -8.27 -2.89 17.31
N LYS A 29 -9.00 -3.69 18.11
CA LYS A 29 -9.02 -3.53 19.58
C LYS A 29 -7.63 -3.67 20.21
N GLN A 30 -6.83 -4.62 19.71
CA GLN A 30 -5.45 -4.81 20.19
C GLN A 30 -4.53 -3.67 19.75
N ALA A 31 -4.70 -3.17 18.52
CA ALA A 31 -3.93 -2.05 18.02
C ALA A 31 -4.23 -0.74 18.77
N LEU A 32 -5.51 -0.49 19.10
CA LEU A 32 -5.93 0.71 19.85
C LEU A 32 -5.42 0.73 21.28
N ALA A 33 -5.04 -0.41 21.86
CA ALA A 33 -4.42 -0.48 23.18
C ALA A 33 -2.95 -0.02 23.18
N SER A 34 -2.37 0.29 22.02
CA SER A 34 -0.97 0.67 21.88
C SER A 34 -0.84 1.99 21.13
N ASP A 35 -0.21 2.97 21.78
CA ASP A 35 -0.04 4.32 21.22
C ASP A 35 0.76 4.32 19.91
N THR A 36 1.71 3.40 19.75
CA THR A 36 2.52 3.28 18.53
C THR A 36 1.68 2.88 17.32
N TRP A 37 0.74 1.95 17.53
CA TRP A 37 -0.18 1.48 16.49
C TRP A 37 -1.28 2.51 16.22
N LEU A 38 -1.79 3.17 17.26
CA LEU A 38 -2.74 4.28 17.11
C LEU A 38 -2.13 5.42 16.28
N ALA A 39 -0.89 5.82 16.56
CA ALA A 39 -0.17 6.83 15.77
C ALA A 39 0.09 6.37 14.32
N ALA A 40 0.26 5.07 14.07
CA ALA A 40 0.37 4.53 12.71
C ALA A 40 -0.98 4.56 11.96
N MET A 41 -2.08 4.28 12.66
CA MET A 41 -3.44 4.37 12.11
C MET A 41 -3.80 5.82 11.76
N GLN A 42 -3.51 6.76 12.65
CA GLN A 42 -3.77 8.17 12.41
C GLN A 42 -3.02 8.69 11.18
N ARG A 43 -1.73 8.37 11.05
CA ARG A 43 -0.93 8.75 9.87
C ARG A 43 -1.50 8.23 8.56
N GLU A 44 -2.01 7.00 8.53
CA GLU A 44 -2.66 6.46 7.33
C GLU A 44 -3.97 7.20 7.03
N TYR A 45 -4.77 7.47 8.06
CA TYR A 45 -6.02 8.19 7.92
C TYR A 45 -5.81 9.62 7.40
N ASP A 46 -4.86 10.36 7.97
CA ASP A 46 -4.50 11.70 7.54
C ASP A 46 -3.96 11.72 6.11
N ALA A 47 -3.16 10.72 5.73
CA ALA A 47 -2.67 10.58 4.36
C ALA A 47 -3.82 10.32 3.36
N LEU A 48 -4.82 9.52 3.75
CA LEU A 48 -6.01 9.28 2.90
C LEU A 48 -6.84 10.56 2.73
N LEU A 49 -6.99 11.37 3.78
CA LEU A 49 -7.65 12.67 3.70
C LEU A 49 -6.87 13.64 2.81
N ALA A 50 -5.54 13.73 2.99
CA ALA A 50 -4.68 14.62 2.21
C ALA A 50 -4.66 14.28 0.71
N ASN A 51 -4.77 12.99 0.37
CA ASN A 51 -4.81 12.55 -1.02
C ASN A 51 -6.16 12.81 -1.71
N GLY A 52 -7.22 13.13 -0.96
CA GLY A 52 -8.56 13.37 -1.53
C GLY A 52 -9.10 12.17 -2.33
N THR A 53 -8.74 10.94 -1.95
CA THR A 53 -9.04 9.74 -2.75
C THR A 53 -10.50 9.27 -2.63
N TRP A 54 -11.27 9.83 -1.71
CA TRP A 54 -12.67 9.49 -1.46
C TRP A 54 -13.44 10.70 -0.94
N THR A 55 -14.74 10.72 -1.21
CA THR A 55 -15.69 11.67 -0.62
C THR A 55 -16.68 10.90 0.25
N LEU A 56 -17.03 11.48 1.40
CA LEU A 56 -18.05 10.90 2.25
C LEU A 56 -19.43 11.13 1.60
N VAL A 57 -20.14 10.04 1.32
CA VAL A 57 -21.48 10.06 0.71
C VAL A 57 -22.45 9.23 1.53
N SER A 58 -23.73 9.61 1.51
CA SER A 58 -24.79 8.76 2.05
C SER A 58 -24.88 7.46 1.27
N LEU A 59 -25.14 6.35 1.96
CA LEU A 59 -25.32 5.05 1.30
C LEU A 59 -26.54 5.12 0.36
N PRO A 60 -26.36 4.90 -0.97
CA PRO A 60 -27.49 4.92 -1.89
C PRO A 60 -28.51 3.83 -1.58
N SER A 61 -29.78 4.09 -1.89
CA SER A 61 -30.85 3.08 -1.81
C SER A 61 -30.49 1.85 -2.64
N HIS A 62 -30.77 0.67 -2.10
CA HIS A 62 -30.49 -0.64 -2.74
C HIS A 62 -28.99 -0.98 -2.92
N ARG A 63 -28.09 -0.30 -2.20
CA ARG A 63 -26.68 -0.70 -2.11
C ARG A 63 -26.30 -1.15 -0.71
N THR A 64 -25.37 -2.10 -0.64
CA THR A 64 -24.78 -2.57 0.61
C THR A 64 -23.42 -1.93 0.79
N ALA A 65 -23.13 -1.39 1.97
CA ALA A 65 -21.82 -0.82 2.26
C ALA A 65 -20.75 -1.92 2.32
N ILE A 66 -19.66 -1.74 1.57
CA ILE A 66 -18.48 -2.60 1.66
C ILE A 66 -17.72 -2.24 2.92
N GLY A 67 -17.56 -3.21 3.82
CA GLY A 67 -16.77 -3.00 5.03
C GLY A 67 -15.29 -2.79 4.75
N CYS A 68 -14.57 -2.15 5.68
CA CYS A 68 -13.12 -2.02 5.66
C CYS A 68 -12.46 -2.83 6.78
N LYS A 69 -11.14 -2.98 6.71
CA LYS A 69 -10.31 -3.63 7.73
C LYS A 69 -8.95 -2.95 7.81
N TRP A 70 -8.42 -2.88 9.03
CA TRP A 70 -7.04 -2.49 9.28
C TRP A 70 -6.07 -3.66 9.10
N VAL A 71 -4.97 -3.41 8.40
CA VAL A 71 -3.85 -4.34 8.22
C VAL A 71 -2.61 -3.73 8.86
N PHE A 72 -2.04 -4.46 9.82
CA PHE A 72 -0.86 -4.04 10.56
C PHE A 72 0.34 -4.84 10.11
N ARG A 73 1.46 -4.16 9.92
CA ARG A 73 2.76 -4.79 9.63
C ARG A 73 3.89 -4.00 10.24
N ILE A 74 4.86 -4.71 10.80
CA ILE A 74 6.13 -4.14 11.21
C ILE A 74 7.07 -4.19 10.00
N LYS A 75 7.78 -3.08 9.77
CA LYS A 75 8.84 -2.99 8.78
C LYS A 75 10.15 -2.95 9.52
N GLU A 76 11.02 -3.86 9.16
CA GLU A 76 12.35 -4.02 9.74
C GLU A 76 13.41 -3.55 8.75
N ASN A 77 14.51 -3.06 9.30
CA ASN A 77 15.74 -2.78 8.56
C ASN A 77 16.51 -4.08 8.25
N PRO A 78 17.52 -4.04 7.35
CA PRO A 78 18.35 -5.22 7.06
C PRO A 78 19.11 -5.77 8.28
N ASP A 79 19.34 -4.94 9.29
CA ASP A 79 19.97 -5.29 10.58
C ASP A 79 18.99 -5.93 11.58
N GLY A 80 17.69 -6.04 11.24
CA GLY A 80 16.65 -6.59 12.10
C GLY A 80 15.99 -5.58 13.05
N THR A 81 16.41 -4.32 13.05
CA THR A 81 15.78 -3.28 13.89
C THR A 81 14.43 -2.84 13.32
N VAL A 82 13.51 -2.42 14.20
CA VAL A 82 12.20 -1.91 13.77
C VAL A 82 12.37 -0.56 13.07
N HIS A 83 12.16 -0.54 11.75
CA HIS A 83 12.17 0.67 10.95
C HIS A 83 10.86 1.46 11.11
N LYS A 84 9.70 0.80 10.98
CA LYS A 84 8.40 1.45 11.20
C LYS A 84 7.25 0.48 11.47
N HIS A 85 6.32 0.93 12.30
CA HIS A 85 4.97 0.37 12.39
C HIS A 85 4.12 0.91 11.23
N LYS A 86 3.56 0.00 10.43
CA LYS A 86 2.75 0.33 9.26
C LYS A 86 1.33 -0.17 9.48
N ALA A 87 0.37 0.76 9.50
CA ALA A 87 -1.05 0.45 9.42
C ALA A 87 -1.56 0.78 8.01
N ARG A 88 -2.56 0.04 7.54
CA ARG A 88 -3.28 0.31 6.29
C ARG A 88 -4.77 0.10 6.48
N LEU A 89 -5.57 1.03 5.97
CA LEU A 89 -7.01 0.86 5.89
C LEU A 89 -7.37 0.32 4.50
N VAL A 90 -7.98 -0.86 4.46
CA VAL A 90 -8.26 -1.57 3.20
C VAL A 90 -9.72 -1.96 3.14
N ALA A 91 -10.37 -1.76 1.99
CA ALA A 91 -11.70 -2.30 1.73
C ALA A 91 -11.67 -3.83 1.74
N LYS A 92 -12.74 -4.47 2.22
CA LYS A 92 -12.90 -5.93 2.15
C LYS A 92 -13.24 -6.34 0.73
N GLY A 93 -12.26 -6.33 -0.17
CA GLY A 93 -12.44 -6.56 -1.61
C GLY A 93 -13.11 -7.89 -1.96
N PHE A 94 -13.03 -8.91 -1.09
CA PHE A 94 -13.74 -10.18 -1.26
C PHE A 94 -15.27 -10.08 -1.14
N HIS A 95 -15.80 -8.95 -0.65
CA HIS A 95 -17.23 -8.63 -0.70
C HIS A 95 -17.62 -7.83 -1.94
N GLN A 96 -16.67 -7.43 -2.78
CA GLN A 96 -16.96 -6.62 -3.98
C GLN A 96 -17.46 -7.50 -5.12
N GLN A 97 -18.47 -7.01 -5.84
CA GLN A 97 -19.02 -7.65 -7.02
C GLN A 97 -18.63 -6.88 -8.29
N PHE A 98 -18.06 -7.60 -9.26
CA PHE A 98 -17.75 -7.03 -10.58
C PHE A 98 -19.04 -6.59 -11.29
N GLY A 99 -19.01 -5.41 -11.92
CA GLY A 99 -20.16 -4.81 -12.58
C GLY A 99 -21.14 -4.08 -11.64
N PHE A 100 -20.98 -4.22 -10.32
CA PHE A 100 -21.79 -3.51 -9.32
C PHE A 100 -20.95 -2.53 -8.49
N ASP A 101 -19.87 -3.02 -7.88
CA ASP A 101 -18.98 -2.25 -7.00
C ASP A 101 -17.75 -1.71 -7.72
N TYR A 102 -17.32 -2.39 -8.78
CA TYR A 102 -16.21 -1.95 -9.64
C TYR A 102 -16.42 -2.44 -11.06
N THR A 103 -15.98 -1.64 -12.03
CA THR A 103 -16.08 -1.94 -13.46
C THR A 103 -14.74 -2.36 -14.07
N GLU A 104 -13.64 -2.02 -13.43
CA GLU A 104 -12.28 -2.37 -13.88
C GLU A 104 -11.43 -2.86 -12.70
N THR A 105 -10.67 -3.94 -12.93
CA THR A 105 -9.76 -4.51 -11.93
C THR A 105 -8.35 -3.92 -12.00
N PHE A 106 -8.05 -3.10 -13.01
CA PHE A 106 -6.69 -2.63 -13.28
C PHE A 106 -6.39 -1.33 -12.54
N SER A 107 -5.37 -1.37 -11.69
CA SER A 107 -4.69 -0.13 -11.29
C SER A 107 -3.82 0.35 -12.46
N PRO A 108 -3.78 1.66 -12.77
CA PRO A 108 -2.89 2.20 -13.80
C PRO A 108 -1.44 2.03 -13.36
N VAL A 109 -0.78 0.97 -13.84
CA VAL A 109 0.65 0.74 -13.61
C VAL A 109 1.40 1.18 -14.86
N VAL A 110 2.12 2.29 -14.75
CA VAL A 110 3.03 2.74 -15.81
C VAL A 110 4.15 1.71 -15.96
N LYS A 111 4.25 1.10 -17.14
CA LYS A 111 5.34 0.17 -17.43
C LYS A 111 6.63 0.96 -17.63
N PRO A 112 7.80 0.47 -17.18
CA PRO A 112 9.08 1.13 -17.44
C PRO A 112 9.35 1.41 -18.92
N VAL A 113 8.79 0.60 -19.82
CA VAL A 113 8.85 0.82 -21.27
C VAL A 113 8.14 2.11 -21.68
N THR A 114 6.95 2.39 -21.10
CA THR A 114 6.21 3.62 -21.35
C THR A 114 7.00 4.84 -20.88
N ILE A 115 7.65 4.76 -19.71
CA ILE A 115 8.52 5.83 -19.21
C ILE A 115 9.68 6.09 -20.18
N ARG A 116 10.38 5.02 -20.61
CA ARG A 116 11.48 5.13 -21.57
C ARG A 116 11.02 5.74 -22.89
N LEU A 117 9.86 5.34 -23.41
CA LEU A 117 9.31 5.88 -24.64
C LEU A 117 9.06 7.39 -24.53
N ILE A 118 8.42 7.83 -23.44
CA ILE A 118 8.14 9.26 -23.20
C ILE A 118 9.45 10.05 -23.07
N LEU A 119 10.45 9.53 -22.34
CA LEU A 119 11.75 10.17 -22.21
C LEU A 119 12.49 10.27 -23.56
N THR A 120 12.46 9.20 -24.37
CA THR A 120 13.05 9.22 -25.72
C THR A 120 12.37 10.27 -26.58
N LEU A 121 11.04 10.34 -26.58
CA LEU A 121 10.29 11.36 -27.32
C LEU A 121 10.65 12.77 -26.86
N ALA A 122 10.71 13.02 -25.54
CA ALA A 122 11.10 14.31 -25.00
C ALA A 122 12.50 14.74 -25.47
N LEU A 123 13.47 13.81 -25.49
CA LEU A 123 14.81 14.06 -26.01
C LEU A 123 14.82 14.34 -27.51
N THR A 124 14.09 13.54 -28.30
CA THR A 124 14.00 13.71 -29.77
C THR A 124 13.34 15.03 -30.16
N HIS A 125 12.36 15.49 -29.39
CA HIS A 125 11.65 16.74 -29.64
C HIS A 125 12.21 17.94 -28.88
N HIS A 126 13.35 17.79 -28.18
CA HIS A 126 13.98 18.84 -27.37
C HIS A 126 13.05 19.46 -26.32
N TRP A 127 12.14 18.66 -25.75
CA TRP A 127 11.31 19.10 -24.64
C TRP A 127 12.11 19.18 -23.35
N SER A 128 11.83 20.19 -22.53
CA SER A 128 12.42 20.32 -21.21
C SER A 128 11.93 19.19 -20.30
N ILE A 129 12.87 18.47 -19.69
CA ILE A 129 12.62 17.46 -18.67
C ILE A 129 13.02 18.08 -17.33
N GLN A 130 12.08 18.23 -16.40
CA GLN A 130 12.31 18.75 -15.04
C GLN A 130 12.57 17.63 -14.03
#